data_AF-A0A0F9INM1-F1
#
_entry.id   AF-A0A0F9INM1-F1
#
_cell.length_a   1.000
_cell.length_b   1.000
_cell.length_c   1.000
_cell.angle_alpha   90.00
_cell.angle_beta   90.00
_cell.angle_gamma   90.00
#
_symmetry.space_group_name_H-M   'P 1'
#
loop_
_entity.id
_entity.type
_entity.pdbx_description
1 polymer ?
#
loop_
_entity_poly.entity_id
_entity_poly.type
_entity_poly.pdbx_seq_one_letter_code
_entity_poly.pdbx_strand_id
1 'polypeptide(L)'
;MRYFKHKKPPHTVALVGMGPSLTDFMVETMTQEFMPDFADEFWTINMASNMVHSDLIFWMDDLAQQERFKPGLMAVLRRRGVPVITSKAYPEIVPNSYDFPLDEVASLAIKTFGKPYLNNGVAMAIGYALVSGVKRLKMYGADFSYPNRDYAESGRACVEAWVTLACANEAMEISLCPKTSLFDSVLDKGVYGYATQPMITLPNGQKYQYKSPGEITAAYVAEDSSGQETKDESDVLGDVPGTRSAASNGDGADAGKTNGVDPTPQAAIARPGKSLRGRGKARRNKGRDSAGVAGG
;
A
#
# COMPACT_ATOMS: atom_id res chain seq x y z
N MET A 1 -1.09 30.20 12.82
CA MET A 1 -1.05 29.04 11.90
C MET A 1 -2.42 28.89 11.28
N ARG A 2 -2.48 28.60 9.99
CA ARG A 2 -3.71 28.45 9.19
C ARG A 2 -3.89 26.97 8.89
N TYR A 3 -4.57 26.24 9.77
CA TYR A 3 -4.83 24.81 9.57
C TYR A 3 -6.03 24.57 8.66
N PHE A 4 -5.95 23.53 7.84
CA PHE A 4 -7.11 23.01 7.13
C PHE A 4 -7.96 22.18 8.12
N LYS A 5 -9.28 22.30 8.03
CA LYS A 5 -10.21 21.53 8.85
C LYS A 5 -11.36 21.05 7.98
N HIS A 6 -11.54 19.73 7.94
CA HIS A 6 -12.72 19.15 7.30
C HIS A 6 -13.97 19.52 8.12
N LYS A 7 -15.08 19.83 7.45
CA LYS A 7 -16.37 20.07 8.13
C LYS A 7 -16.89 18.81 8.81
N LYS A 8 -16.69 17.67 8.14
CA LYS A 8 -16.87 16.31 8.64
C LYS A 8 -15.67 15.50 8.14
N PRO A 9 -15.08 14.65 8.98
CA PRO A 9 -13.95 13.86 8.54
C PRO A 9 -14.38 12.87 7.44
N PRO A 10 -13.62 12.74 6.34
CA PRO A 10 -13.89 11.70 5.35
C PRO A 10 -13.69 10.33 6.01
N HIS A 11 -14.61 9.41 5.78
CA HIS A 11 -14.52 8.05 6.29
C HIS A 11 -13.44 7.28 5.52
N THR A 12 -13.49 7.34 4.19
CA THR A 12 -12.59 6.63 3.27
C THR A 12 -11.79 7.63 2.44
N VAL A 13 -10.47 7.49 2.45
CA VAL A 13 -9.56 8.34 1.67
C VAL A 13 -8.73 7.48 0.72
N ALA A 14 -8.58 7.93 -0.53
CA ALA A 14 -7.57 7.41 -1.45
C ALA A 14 -6.33 8.31 -1.41
N LEU A 15 -5.23 7.82 -0.85
CA LEU A 15 -3.94 8.52 -0.79
C LEU A 15 -3.05 8.09 -1.97
N VAL A 16 -2.70 9.06 -2.80
CA VAL A 16 -2.05 8.83 -4.08
C VAL A 16 -0.68 9.52 -4.15
N GLY A 17 0.37 8.70 -4.20
CA GLY A 17 1.75 9.10 -4.40
C GLY A 17 2.18 9.06 -5.88
N MET A 18 3.50 9.11 -6.11
CA MET A 18 4.11 9.18 -7.45
C MET A 18 4.86 7.90 -7.84
N GLY A 19 4.85 6.88 -6.97
CA GLY A 19 5.52 5.61 -7.20
C GLY A 19 4.88 4.78 -8.32
N PRO A 20 5.61 3.80 -8.90
CA PRO A 20 5.14 3.01 -10.05
C PRO A 20 3.84 2.23 -9.80
N SER A 21 3.55 1.87 -8.55
CA SER A 21 2.29 1.21 -8.17
C SER A 21 1.06 2.11 -8.33
N LEU A 22 1.24 3.40 -8.64
CA LEU A 22 0.18 4.29 -9.13
C LEU A 22 -0.55 3.73 -10.35
N THR A 23 0.09 2.86 -11.14
CA THR A 23 -0.57 2.18 -12.25
C THR A 23 -1.73 1.30 -11.81
N ASP A 24 -1.68 0.71 -10.60
CA ASP A 24 -2.79 -0.08 -10.05
C ASP A 24 -4.00 0.79 -9.75
N PHE A 25 -3.81 2.03 -9.27
CA PHE A 25 -4.89 3.01 -9.12
C PHE A 25 -5.60 3.27 -10.44
N MET A 26 -4.85 3.46 -11.54
CA MET A 26 -5.44 3.70 -12.85
C MET A 26 -6.22 2.49 -13.33
N VAL A 27 -5.69 1.28 -13.14
CA VAL A 27 -6.40 0.05 -13.50
C VAL A 27 -7.70 -0.07 -12.70
N GLU A 28 -7.64 0.07 -11.39
CA GLU A 28 -8.79 -0.08 -10.50
C GLU A 28 -9.89 0.94 -10.80
N THR A 29 -9.52 2.22 -10.96
CA THR A 29 -10.49 3.28 -11.25
C THR A 29 -11.08 3.22 -12.65
N MET A 30 -10.34 2.68 -13.64
CA MET A 30 -10.85 2.49 -15.00
C MET A 30 -11.74 1.26 -15.16
N THR A 31 -11.55 0.22 -14.33
CA THR A 31 -12.35 -1.01 -14.40
C THR A 31 -13.58 -0.99 -13.49
N GLN A 32 -13.55 -0.23 -12.39
CA GLN A 32 -14.67 -0.12 -11.44
C GLN A 32 -15.62 1.06 -11.68
N GLU A 33 -15.74 1.57 -12.92
CA GLU A 33 -16.62 2.71 -13.26
C GLU A 33 -16.57 3.88 -12.25
N PHE A 34 -15.39 4.28 -11.74
CA PHE A 34 -15.20 5.39 -10.77
C PHE A 34 -16.45 5.72 -9.92
N MET A 35 -16.92 4.73 -9.16
CA MET A 35 -18.19 4.85 -8.45
C MET A 35 -18.11 5.92 -7.35
N PRO A 36 -19.22 6.58 -7.00
CA PRO A 36 -19.27 7.56 -5.90
C PRO A 36 -18.71 7.03 -4.59
N ASP A 37 -18.79 5.72 -4.36
CA ASP A 37 -18.42 5.08 -3.09
C ASP A 37 -16.95 4.59 -3.07
N PHE A 38 -16.15 4.88 -4.10
CA PHE A 38 -14.75 4.47 -4.16
C PHE A 38 -13.93 5.05 -2.99
N ALA A 39 -14.07 6.35 -2.75
CA ALA A 39 -13.50 7.09 -1.63
C ALA A 39 -14.26 8.42 -1.46
N ASP A 40 -14.35 8.92 -0.22
CA ASP A 40 -14.96 10.23 0.05
C ASP A 40 -14.06 11.38 -0.44
N GLU A 41 -12.74 11.20 -0.36
CA GLU A 41 -11.76 12.19 -0.81
C GLU A 41 -10.52 11.53 -1.44
N PHE A 42 -9.96 12.19 -2.45
CA PHE A 42 -8.68 11.86 -3.08
C PHE A 42 -7.60 12.80 -2.57
N TRP A 43 -6.62 12.25 -1.86
CA TRP A 43 -5.50 12.98 -1.30
C TRP A 43 -4.24 12.69 -2.10
N THR A 44 -3.52 13.72 -2.53
CA THR A 44 -2.35 13.54 -3.40
C THR A 44 -1.06 14.08 -2.80
N ILE A 45 0.05 13.40 -3.09
CA ILE A 45 1.39 13.84 -2.69
C ILE A 45 2.07 14.58 -3.83
N ASN A 46 2.49 15.83 -3.58
CA ASN A 46 3.28 16.65 -4.50
C ASN A 46 2.69 16.67 -5.93
N MET A 47 3.48 16.21 -6.92
CA MET A 47 3.11 16.23 -8.34
C MET A 47 2.14 15.11 -8.74
N ALA A 48 1.78 14.18 -7.85
CA ALA A 48 0.68 13.25 -8.11
C ALA A 48 -0.62 14.00 -8.43
N SER A 49 -0.83 15.17 -7.79
CA SER A 49 -1.93 16.11 -8.09
C SER A 49 -2.01 16.56 -9.55
N ASN A 50 -0.94 16.40 -10.34
CA ASN A 50 -0.93 16.71 -11.77
C ASN A 50 -1.60 15.66 -12.64
N MET A 51 -1.74 14.43 -12.14
CA MET A 51 -2.23 13.30 -12.93
C MET A 51 -3.62 12.86 -12.51
N VAL A 52 -3.99 13.07 -11.25
CA VAL A 52 -5.25 12.58 -10.69
C VAL A 52 -6.07 13.70 -10.07
N HIS A 53 -7.39 13.52 -10.03
CA HIS A 53 -8.28 14.39 -9.26
C HIS A 53 -7.80 14.46 -7.79
N SER A 54 -7.93 15.63 -7.17
CA SER A 54 -7.45 15.86 -5.79
C SER A 54 -8.42 16.75 -5.04
N ASP A 55 -8.94 16.26 -3.92
CA ASP A 55 -9.70 17.04 -2.95
C ASP A 55 -8.77 17.76 -1.96
N LEU A 56 -7.61 17.14 -1.67
CA LEU A 56 -6.59 17.67 -0.79
C LEU A 56 -5.19 17.34 -1.35
N ILE A 57 -4.29 18.32 -1.34
CA ILE A 57 -2.91 18.14 -1.80
C ILE A 57 -1.95 18.30 -0.62
N PHE A 58 -1.08 17.32 -0.42
CA PHE A 58 0.08 17.44 0.47
C PHE A 58 1.30 17.83 -0.35
N TRP A 59 1.65 19.12 -0.28
CA TRP A 59 2.85 19.68 -0.86
C TRP A 59 3.78 20.13 0.26
N MET A 60 4.47 19.17 0.89
CA MET A 60 5.19 19.41 2.14
C MET A 60 6.41 20.33 1.99
N ASP A 61 6.93 20.49 0.78
CA ASP A 61 8.01 21.43 0.49
C ASP A 61 7.56 22.88 0.74
N ASP A 62 8.47 23.73 1.22
CA ASP A 62 8.22 25.14 1.45
C ASP A 62 7.84 25.86 0.13
N LEU A 63 6.63 26.42 0.07
CA LEU A 63 6.09 27.00 -1.17
C LEU A 63 6.85 28.27 -1.61
N ALA A 64 7.46 29.01 -0.69
CA ALA A 64 8.25 30.19 -1.04
C ALA A 64 9.56 29.80 -1.76
N GLN A 65 10.19 28.70 -1.36
CA GLN A 65 11.28 28.11 -2.13
C GLN A 65 10.78 27.57 -3.47
N GLN A 66 9.66 26.84 -3.49
CA GLN A 66 9.12 26.26 -4.72
C GLN A 66 8.69 27.30 -5.76
N GLU A 67 8.15 28.46 -5.36
CA GLU A 67 7.83 29.54 -6.30
C GLU A 67 9.07 30.06 -7.02
N ARG A 68 10.23 30.11 -6.35
CA ARG A 68 11.49 30.54 -6.98
C ARG A 68 12.02 29.52 -7.98
N PHE A 69 11.95 28.24 -7.63
CA PHE A 69 12.53 27.17 -8.46
C PHE A 69 11.56 26.67 -9.54
N LYS A 70 10.26 26.69 -9.28
CA LYS A 70 9.20 26.07 -10.10
C LYS A 70 7.92 26.91 -10.11
N PRO A 71 7.98 28.19 -10.55
CA PRO A 71 6.82 29.09 -10.53
C PRO A 71 5.62 28.55 -11.34
N GLY A 72 5.89 27.81 -12.43
CA GLY A 72 4.85 27.15 -13.22
C GLY A 72 4.03 26.13 -12.44
N LEU A 73 4.65 25.35 -11.54
CA LEU A 73 3.91 24.39 -10.71
C LEU A 73 3.05 25.10 -9.67
N MET A 74 3.53 26.19 -9.09
CA MET A 74 2.72 26.99 -8.15
C MET A 74 1.54 27.65 -8.87
N ALA A 75 1.71 28.10 -10.12
CA ALA A 75 0.62 28.59 -10.94
C ALA A 75 -0.45 27.52 -11.22
N VAL A 76 -0.04 26.25 -11.36
CA VAL A 76 -0.97 25.12 -11.48
C VAL A 76 -1.74 24.91 -10.17
N LEU A 77 -1.06 24.93 -9.01
CA LEU A 77 -1.73 24.82 -7.70
C LEU A 77 -2.75 25.95 -7.48
N ARG A 78 -2.36 27.20 -7.79
CA ARG A 78 -3.26 28.37 -7.75
C ARG A 78 -4.50 28.15 -8.61
N ARG A 79 -4.32 27.65 -9.84
CA ARG A 79 -5.43 27.41 -10.77
C ARG A 79 -6.37 26.31 -10.30
N ARG A 80 -5.85 25.24 -9.69
CA ARG A 80 -6.69 24.15 -9.15
C ARG A 80 -7.65 24.65 -8.07
N GLY A 81 -7.19 25.55 -7.21
CA GLY A 81 -8.03 26.13 -6.17
C GLY A 81 -8.45 25.15 -5.07
N VAL A 82 -7.88 23.94 -5.02
CA VAL A 82 -8.12 22.97 -3.94
C VAL A 82 -7.20 23.24 -2.75
N PRO A 83 -7.57 22.82 -1.52
CA PRO A 83 -6.71 22.92 -0.36
C PRO A 83 -5.33 22.27 -0.55
N VAL A 84 -4.28 22.98 -0.14
CA VAL A 84 -2.89 22.50 -0.17
C VAL A 84 -2.31 22.57 1.23
N ILE A 85 -2.06 21.43 1.86
CA ILE A 85 -1.31 21.34 3.12
C ILE A 85 0.18 21.31 2.81
N THR A 86 0.96 22.13 3.51
CA THR A 86 2.40 22.30 3.31
C THR A 86 3.13 22.50 4.65
N SER A 87 4.47 22.52 4.65
CA SER A 87 5.26 22.79 5.85
C SER A 87 4.98 24.17 6.45
N LYS A 88 4.66 25.16 5.61
CA LYS A 88 4.21 26.48 6.02
C LYS A 88 3.31 27.10 4.96
N ALA A 89 2.16 27.62 5.37
CA ALA A 89 1.21 28.30 4.48
C ALA A 89 1.76 29.62 3.96
N TYR A 90 1.53 29.88 2.67
CA TYR A 90 1.85 31.13 1.99
C TYR A 90 0.65 31.55 1.10
N PRO A 91 -0.42 32.13 1.69
CA PRO A 91 -1.65 32.48 0.96
C PRO A 91 -1.41 33.43 -0.23
N GLU A 92 -0.37 34.24 -0.17
CA GLU A 92 0.06 35.13 -1.25
C GLU A 92 0.68 34.38 -2.45
N ILE A 93 1.18 33.16 -2.24
CA ILE A 93 1.73 32.28 -3.28
C ILE A 93 0.67 31.29 -3.76
N VAL A 94 0.03 30.58 -2.83
CA VAL A 94 -1.08 29.67 -3.08
C VAL A 94 -2.22 30.03 -2.12
N PRO A 95 -3.30 30.67 -2.59
CA PRO A 95 -4.38 31.19 -1.73
C PRO A 95 -5.00 30.18 -0.77
N ASN A 96 -5.09 28.92 -1.20
CA ASN A 96 -5.63 27.81 -0.42
C ASN A 96 -4.53 26.93 0.20
N SER A 97 -3.38 27.53 0.55
CA SER A 97 -2.36 26.85 1.35
C SER A 97 -2.66 26.90 2.84
N TYR A 98 -2.34 25.80 3.52
CA TYR A 98 -2.56 25.56 4.94
C TYR A 98 -1.32 24.95 5.58
N ASP A 99 -1.08 25.31 6.83
CA ASP A 99 -0.01 24.72 7.65
C ASP A 99 -0.36 23.25 7.92
N PHE A 100 0.63 22.38 7.84
CA PHE A 100 0.52 21.03 8.37
C PHE A 100 0.39 21.08 9.91
N PRO A 101 -0.52 20.31 10.53
CA PRO A 101 -0.69 20.28 11.98
C PRO A 101 0.44 19.49 12.65
N LEU A 102 1.66 20.03 12.56
CA LEU A 102 2.89 19.34 12.96
C LEU A 102 2.84 18.90 14.43
N ASP A 103 2.38 19.76 15.33
CA ASP A 103 2.35 19.47 16.76
C ASP A 103 1.37 18.33 17.09
N GLU A 104 0.19 18.32 16.47
CA GLU A 104 -0.83 17.28 16.68
C GLU A 104 -0.32 15.92 16.18
N VAL A 105 0.24 15.88 14.97
CA VAL A 105 0.78 14.65 14.38
C VAL A 105 2.04 14.19 15.11
N ALA A 106 2.96 15.10 15.45
CA ALA A 106 4.18 14.75 16.17
C ALA A 106 3.89 14.23 17.59
N SER A 107 2.79 14.65 18.21
CA SER A 107 2.38 14.14 19.52
C SER A 107 2.04 12.64 19.47
N LEU A 108 1.37 12.16 18.41
CA LEU A 108 1.13 10.73 18.18
C LEU A 108 2.44 9.97 18.01
N ALA A 109 3.34 10.55 17.23
CA ALA A 109 4.61 9.94 16.87
C ALA A 109 5.57 9.84 18.06
N ILE A 110 5.69 10.88 18.87
CA ILE A 110 6.57 10.89 20.06
C ILE A 110 6.12 9.84 21.06
N LYS A 111 4.81 9.70 21.29
CA LYS A 111 4.24 8.68 22.18
C LYS A 111 4.59 7.25 21.74
N THR A 112 4.61 7.01 20.43
CA THR A 112 4.76 5.66 19.86
C THR A 112 6.21 5.33 19.53
N PHE A 113 6.92 6.26 18.89
CA PHE A 113 8.24 6.08 18.30
C PHE A 113 9.35 6.77 19.10
N GLY A 114 9.02 7.53 20.16
CA GLY A 114 9.98 8.29 20.96
C GLY A 114 10.56 9.54 20.26
N LYS A 115 10.08 9.86 19.05
CA LYS A 115 10.51 11.00 18.23
C LYS A 115 9.40 11.35 17.21
N PRO A 116 9.41 12.53 16.57
CA PRO A 116 8.41 12.89 15.56
C PRO A 116 8.32 11.90 14.38
N TYR A 117 9.44 11.31 13.96
CA TYR A 117 9.54 10.35 12.84
C TYR A 117 8.66 10.69 11.62
N LEU A 118 8.86 11.87 11.02
CA LEU A 118 8.14 12.36 9.84
C LEU A 118 9.12 12.63 8.70
N ASN A 119 9.62 11.57 8.06
CA ASN A 119 10.72 11.70 7.11
C ASN A 119 10.27 11.98 5.66
N ASN A 120 8.98 11.88 5.34
CA ASN A 120 8.45 12.14 4.01
C ASN A 120 6.97 12.54 4.04
N GLY A 121 6.47 13.04 2.91
CA GLY A 121 5.09 13.50 2.76
C GLY A 121 4.03 12.40 2.90
N VAL A 122 4.33 11.16 2.54
CA VAL A 122 3.39 10.03 2.69
C VAL A 122 3.14 9.74 4.17
N ALA A 123 4.20 9.63 4.98
CA ALA A 123 4.11 9.45 6.43
C ALA A 123 3.36 10.61 7.10
N MET A 124 3.63 11.84 6.67
CA MET A 124 2.92 13.02 7.14
C MET A 124 1.42 12.97 6.80
N ALA A 125 1.06 12.54 5.59
CA ALA A 125 -0.34 12.39 5.18
C ALA A 125 -1.06 11.29 5.99
N ILE A 126 -0.40 10.17 6.30
CA ILE A 126 -0.96 9.13 7.18
C ILE A 126 -1.18 9.68 8.59
N GLY A 127 -0.19 10.38 9.15
CA GLY A 127 -0.33 11.05 10.44
C GLY A 127 -1.49 12.06 10.45
N TYR A 128 -1.64 12.83 9.38
CA TYR A 128 -2.77 13.73 9.19
C TYR A 128 -4.11 12.99 9.12
N ALA A 129 -4.17 11.84 8.44
CA ALA A 129 -5.36 11.00 8.36
C ALA A 129 -5.82 10.53 9.75
N LEU A 130 -4.87 10.14 10.61
CA LEU A 130 -5.15 9.73 11.99
C LEU A 130 -5.73 10.87 12.82
N VAL A 131 -5.09 12.05 12.84
CA VAL A 131 -5.61 13.22 13.60
C VAL A 131 -6.93 13.73 13.03
N SER A 132 -7.15 13.55 11.73
CA SER A 132 -8.41 13.92 11.07
C SER A 132 -9.52 12.90 11.27
N GLY A 133 -9.24 11.72 11.86
CA GLY A 133 -10.24 10.71 12.17
C GLY A 133 -10.71 9.87 10.97
N VAL A 134 -9.89 9.79 9.91
CA VAL A 134 -10.12 8.88 8.78
C VAL A 134 -10.20 7.43 9.27
N LYS A 135 -11.07 6.62 8.67
CA LYS A 135 -11.31 5.22 9.09
C LYS A 135 -10.77 4.20 8.11
N ARG A 136 -10.74 4.53 6.82
CA ARG A 136 -10.17 3.70 5.77
C ARG A 136 -9.23 4.51 4.89
N LEU A 137 -8.04 3.97 4.63
CA LEU A 137 -7.04 4.59 3.77
C LEU A 137 -6.61 3.60 2.68
N LYS A 138 -6.92 3.93 1.42
CA LYS A 138 -6.42 3.21 0.26
C LYS A 138 -5.14 3.88 -0.22
N MET A 139 -4.04 3.13 -0.32
CA MET A 139 -2.73 3.70 -0.64
C MET A 139 -2.24 3.24 -2.01
N TYR A 140 -1.87 4.21 -2.84
CA TYR A 140 -1.35 3.98 -4.19
C TYR A 140 -0.10 4.81 -4.44
N GLY A 141 0.85 4.28 -5.22
CA GLY A 141 2.06 5.02 -5.60
C GLY A 141 2.97 5.38 -4.41
N ALA A 142 2.89 4.62 -3.32
CA ALA A 142 3.73 4.78 -2.13
C ALA A 142 4.91 3.78 -2.18
N ASP A 143 5.81 3.96 -3.15
CA ASP A 143 6.89 3.01 -3.42
C ASP A 143 8.27 3.52 -3.01
N PHE A 144 9.01 2.70 -2.28
CA PHE A 144 10.29 3.06 -1.64
C PHE A 144 11.40 2.04 -1.89
N SER A 145 11.14 1.00 -2.69
CA SER A 145 12.16 0.03 -3.11
C SER A 145 12.04 -0.23 -4.60
N TYR A 146 13.14 -0.01 -5.33
CA TYR A 146 13.16 -0.02 -6.79
C TYR A 146 14.24 -0.97 -7.31
N PRO A 147 13.94 -1.85 -8.29
CA PRO A 147 14.85 -2.89 -8.76
C PRO A 147 16.24 -2.42 -9.24
N ASN A 148 16.38 -1.14 -9.59
CA ASN A 148 17.61 -0.53 -10.11
C ASN A 148 17.99 0.78 -9.40
N ARG A 149 17.45 1.02 -8.20
CA ARG A 149 17.85 2.15 -7.37
C ARG A 149 17.88 1.71 -5.91
N ASP A 150 19.06 1.30 -5.47
CA ASP A 150 19.36 1.09 -4.04
C ASP A 150 19.36 2.41 -3.22
N TYR A 151 19.02 3.52 -3.87
CA TYR A 151 19.12 4.88 -3.35
C TYR A 151 17.84 5.73 -3.51
N ALA A 152 16.72 5.15 -3.98
CA ALA A 152 15.51 5.93 -4.24
C ALA A 152 14.47 5.81 -3.12
N GLU A 153 14.41 6.89 -2.34
CA GLU A 153 13.47 7.22 -1.25
C GLU A 153 13.74 6.51 0.08
N SER A 154 14.73 7.05 0.83
CA SER A 154 14.78 6.85 2.29
C SER A 154 13.42 7.26 2.88
N GLY A 155 12.70 6.30 3.46
CA GLY A 155 11.34 6.60 3.90
C GLY A 155 10.45 5.39 4.11
N ARG A 156 10.76 4.23 3.51
CA ARG A 156 9.98 2.99 3.65
C ARG A 156 9.65 2.66 5.11
N ALA A 157 10.69 2.54 5.94
CA ALA A 157 10.54 2.23 7.36
C ALA A 157 9.74 3.31 8.13
N CYS A 158 9.74 4.56 7.65
CA CYS A 158 8.93 5.61 8.25
C CYS A 158 7.45 5.38 7.93
N VAL A 159 7.13 5.16 6.66
CA VAL A 159 5.75 4.91 6.21
C VAL A 159 5.19 3.64 6.82
N GLU A 160 5.94 2.54 6.81
CA GLU A 160 5.50 1.27 7.41
C GLU A 160 5.26 1.39 8.92
N ALA A 161 6.07 2.18 9.64
CA ALA A 161 5.84 2.45 11.06
C ALA A 161 4.54 3.22 11.31
N TRP A 162 4.23 4.21 10.46
CA TRP A 162 2.97 4.96 10.53
C TRP A 162 1.76 4.12 10.13
N VAL A 163 1.87 3.27 9.10
CA VAL A 163 0.83 2.29 8.74
C VAL A 163 0.58 1.34 9.89
N THR A 164 1.64 0.82 10.51
CA THR A 164 1.54 -0.08 11.67
C THR A 164 0.82 0.60 12.83
N LEU A 165 1.18 1.86 13.14
CA LEU A 165 0.50 2.65 14.17
C LEU A 165 -1.00 2.85 13.84
N ALA A 166 -1.32 3.18 12.59
CA ALA A 166 -2.68 3.39 12.13
C ALA A 166 -3.55 2.13 12.30
N CYS A 167 -3.04 0.97 11.90
CA CYS A 167 -3.73 -0.30 12.06
C CYS A 167 -3.88 -0.71 13.54
N ALA A 168 -2.79 -0.64 14.31
CA ALA A 168 -2.73 -1.25 15.64
C ALA A 168 -3.43 -0.42 16.73
N ASN A 169 -3.27 0.91 16.71
CA ASN A 169 -3.76 1.76 17.80
C ASN A 169 -5.09 2.44 17.47
N GLU A 170 -5.33 2.77 16.21
CA GLU A 170 -6.50 3.56 15.80
C GLU A 170 -7.54 2.73 15.03
N ALA A 171 -7.26 1.42 14.83
CA ALA A 171 -8.09 0.50 14.07
C ALA A 171 -8.46 1.04 12.67
N MET A 172 -7.56 1.82 12.05
CA MET A 172 -7.73 2.30 10.69
C MET A 172 -7.53 1.13 9.73
N GLU A 173 -8.45 0.97 8.79
CA GLU A 173 -8.34 -0.01 7.72
C GLU A 173 -7.39 0.53 6.63
N ILE A 174 -6.32 -0.19 6.34
CA ILE A 174 -5.34 0.18 5.32
C ILE A 174 -5.40 -0.81 4.17
N SER A 175 -5.65 -0.32 2.96
CA SER A 175 -5.58 -1.11 1.73
C SER A 175 -4.32 -0.71 0.96
N LEU A 176 -3.48 -1.69 0.63
CA LEU A 176 -2.26 -1.51 -0.16
C LEU A 176 -2.47 -2.06 -1.56
N CYS A 177 -2.00 -1.35 -2.59
CA CYS A 177 -2.04 -1.89 -3.94
C CYS A 177 -1.06 -3.07 -4.11
N PRO A 178 -1.41 -4.12 -4.87
CA PRO A 178 -0.62 -5.35 -4.93
C PRO A 178 0.84 -5.17 -5.38
N LYS A 179 1.10 -4.19 -6.25
CA LYS A 179 2.46 -3.94 -6.76
C LYS A 179 3.28 -2.98 -5.89
N THR A 180 2.80 -2.60 -4.71
CA THR A 180 3.58 -1.73 -3.84
C THR A 180 4.79 -2.45 -3.25
N SER A 181 5.87 -1.68 -3.04
CA SER A 181 7.03 -2.14 -2.26
C SER A 181 6.82 -2.11 -0.73
N LEU A 182 5.77 -1.46 -0.23
CA LEU A 182 5.46 -1.47 1.20
C LEU A 182 5.12 -2.88 1.68
N PHE A 183 5.56 -3.24 2.90
CA PHE A 183 5.39 -4.57 3.49
C PHE A 183 5.81 -5.72 2.57
N ASP A 184 6.71 -5.43 1.62
CA ASP A 184 7.13 -6.36 0.58
C ASP A 184 5.97 -6.94 -0.25
N SER A 185 4.82 -6.25 -0.37
CA SER A 185 3.63 -6.79 -1.05
C SER A 185 3.92 -7.31 -2.46
N VAL A 186 4.69 -6.56 -3.25
CA VAL A 186 5.09 -6.98 -4.61
C VAL A 186 6.02 -8.20 -4.63
N LEU A 187 6.69 -8.51 -3.52
CA LEU A 187 7.59 -9.65 -3.34
C LEU A 187 7.05 -10.69 -2.35
N ASP A 188 5.78 -10.61 -1.97
CA ASP A 188 5.26 -11.41 -0.86
C ASP A 188 5.24 -12.89 -1.24
N LYS A 189 5.99 -13.69 -0.45
CA LYS A 189 6.13 -15.14 -0.64
C LYS A 189 5.45 -15.92 0.47
N GLY A 190 4.77 -15.22 1.37
CA GLY A 190 4.10 -15.80 2.51
C GLY A 190 4.99 -16.05 3.68
N VAL A 191 4.55 -16.96 4.54
CA VAL A 191 5.25 -17.25 5.78
C VAL A 191 6.60 -17.88 5.46
N TYR A 192 7.67 -17.15 5.74
CA TYR A 192 9.03 -17.59 5.50
C TYR A 192 9.33 -18.92 6.21
N GLY A 193 10.05 -19.81 5.53
CA GLY A 193 10.49 -21.10 6.07
C GLY A 193 9.55 -22.27 5.82
N TYR A 194 8.39 -22.04 5.20
CA TYR A 194 7.42 -23.11 4.89
C TYR A 194 7.46 -23.50 3.41
N ALA A 195 7.55 -24.80 3.14
CA ALA A 195 7.43 -25.34 1.77
C ALA A 195 5.97 -25.34 1.27
N THR A 196 5.02 -25.50 2.19
CA THR A 196 3.58 -25.39 1.97
C THR A 196 3.03 -24.42 3.01
N GLN A 197 2.23 -23.45 2.58
CA GLN A 197 1.78 -22.37 3.45
C GLN A 197 0.90 -22.91 4.59
N PRO A 198 1.26 -22.63 5.86
CA PRO A 198 0.56 -23.18 7.00
C PRO A 198 -0.81 -22.51 7.16
N MET A 199 -1.73 -23.25 7.78
CA MET A 199 -2.93 -22.65 8.36
C MET A 199 -2.55 -22.05 9.73
N ILE A 200 -2.71 -20.75 9.87
CA ILE A 200 -2.53 -19.99 11.10
C ILE A 200 -3.89 -19.92 11.80
N THR A 201 -3.95 -20.31 13.07
CA THR A 201 -5.14 -20.12 13.91
C THR A 201 -4.88 -18.99 14.89
N LEU A 202 -5.68 -17.94 14.80
CA LEU A 202 -5.60 -16.77 15.67
C LEU A 202 -6.21 -17.08 17.05
N PRO A 203 -5.88 -16.30 18.11
CA PRO A 203 -6.40 -16.53 19.46
C PRO A 203 -7.93 -16.50 19.56
N ASN A 204 -8.61 -15.81 18.64
CA ASN A 204 -10.07 -15.74 18.55
C ASN A 204 -10.69 -16.91 17.74
N GLY A 205 -9.89 -17.91 17.33
CA GLY A 205 -10.34 -19.06 16.56
C GLY A 205 -10.40 -18.86 15.05
N GLN A 206 -10.20 -17.63 14.55
CA GLN A 206 -10.14 -17.37 13.12
C GLN A 206 -8.95 -18.08 12.49
N LYS A 207 -9.17 -18.62 11.29
CA LYS A 207 -8.15 -19.31 10.51
C LYS A 207 -7.70 -18.44 9.34
N TYR A 208 -6.40 -18.39 9.14
CA TYR A 208 -5.78 -17.67 8.03
C TYR A 208 -4.82 -18.62 7.32
N GLN A 209 -4.88 -18.68 6.00
CA GLN A 209 -3.88 -19.40 5.21
C GLN A 209 -3.36 -18.46 4.14
N TYR A 210 -2.05 -18.29 4.13
CA TYR A 210 -1.42 -17.47 3.12
C TYR A 210 -1.56 -18.11 1.74
N LYS A 211 -2.03 -17.33 0.76
CA LYS A 211 -2.07 -17.69 -0.66
C LYS A 211 -0.97 -16.91 -1.38
N SER A 212 -0.11 -17.61 -2.12
CA SER A 212 0.98 -16.92 -2.83
C SER A 212 0.46 -16.08 -4.00
N PRO A 213 1.11 -14.95 -4.37
CA PRO A 213 0.70 -14.15 -5.52
C PRO A 213 0.71 -14.94 -6.84
N GLY A 214 1.47 -16.03 -6.92
CA GLY A 214 1.47 -16.94 -8.08
C GLY A 214 0.28 -17.91 -8.14
N GLU A 215 -0.44 -18.13 -7.02
CA GLU A 215 -1.73 -18.82 -6.99
C GLU A 215 -2.90 -17.85 -7.19
N ILE A 216 -2.70 -16.57 -6.89
CA ILE A 216 -3.59 -15.48 -7.27
C ILE A 216 -3.31 -15.10 -8.74
N THR A 217 -3.49 -16.06 -9.66
CA THR A 217 -3.67 -15.77 -11.10
C THR A 217 -5.12 -15.40 -11.44
N ALA A 218 -5.97 -15.24 -10.43
CA ALA A 218 -7.24 -14.58 -10.63
C ALA A 218 -6.94 -13.12 -10.97
N ALA A 219 -7.38 -12.68 -12.15
CA ALA A 219 -7.56 -11.27 -12.43
C ALA A 219 -8.14 -10.61 -11.17
N TYR A 220 -7.60 -9.45 -10.79
CA TYR A 220 -8.15 -8.62 -9.72
C TYR A 220 -9.68 -8.75 -9.69
N VAL A 221 -10.20 -9.44 -8.68
CA VAL A 221 -11.64 -9.56 -8.48
C VAL A 221 -12.01 -8.34 -7.68
N ALA A 222 -12.69 -7.41 -8.34
CA ALA A 222 -13.29 -6.25 -7.71
C ALA A 222 -14.07 -6.68 -6.46
N GLU A 223 -13.74 -6.13 -5.29
CA GLU A 223 -14.68 -6.17 -4.16
C GLU A 223 -16.00 -5.57 -4.65
N ASP A 224 -17.09 -6.32 -4.50
CA ASP A 224 -18.43 -5.85 -4.84
C ASP A 224 -18.79 -4.67 -3.92
N SER A 225 -18.65 -3.47 -4.46
CA SER A 225 -18.92 -2.20 -3.78
C SER A 225 -20.42 -1.86 -3.76
N SER A 226 -21.31 -2.76 -4.23
CA SER A 226 -22.77 -2.56 -4.27
C SER A 226 -23.46 -2.64 -2.91
N GLY A 227 -22.73 -2.96 -1.83
CA GLY A 227 -23.30 -3.05 -0.48
C GLY A 227 -24.22 -4.26 -0.26
N GLN A 228 -24.21 -5.25 -1.15
CA GLN A 228 -24.85 -6.54 -0.88
C GLN A 228 -23.92 -7.41 -0.03
N GLU A 229 -24.45 -7.97 1.06
CA GLU A 229 -23.74 -9.03 1.80
C GLU A 229 -23.50 -10.21 0.86
N THR A 230 -22.24 -10.48 0.57
CA THR A 230 -21.81 -11.67 -0.17
C THR A 230 -22.20 -12.91 0.65
N LYS A 231 -23.18 -13.66 0.13
CA LYS A 231 -23.54 -14.97 0.66
C LYS A 231 -22.53 -16.01 0.20
N ASP A 232 -21.85 -16.61 1.17
CA ASP A 232 -21.10 -17.86 1.09
C ASP A 232 -20.02 -17.99 0.00
N GLU A 233 -18.83 -17.46 0.32
CA GLU A 233 -17.58 -18.22 0.14
C GLU A 233 -16.91 -18.38 1.52
N SER A 234 -16.94 -19.59 2.05
CA SER A 234 -16.33 -19.93 3.32
C SER A 234 -14.80 -19.81 3.29
N ASP A 235 -14.28 -18.92 4.13
CA ASP A 235 -13.01 -19.04 4.87
C ASP A 235 -11.70 -19.27 4.09
N VAL A 236 -11.43 -18.50 3.03
CA VAL A 236 -10.04 -18.38 2.55
C VAL A 236 -9.70 -16.97 2.08
N LEU A 237 -9.51 -16.05 3.03
CA LEU A 237 -9.07 -14.67 2.81
C LEU A 237 -7.71 -14.62 2.08
N GLY A 238 -7.75 -14.20 0.83
CA GLY A 238 -6.60 -13.68 0.10
C GLY A 238 -6.76 -12.17 -0.03
N ASP A 239 -6.63 -11.45 1.07
CA ASP A 239 -6.43 -9.99 1.14
C ASP A 239 -5.69 -9.72 2.45
N VAL A 240 -4.87 -8.67 2.51
CA VAL A 240 -4.18 -8.28 3.75
C VAL A 240 -5.25 -7.76 4.73
N PRO A 241 -5.63 -8.47 5.81
CA PRO A 241 -6.83 -8.11 6.56
C PRO A 241 -6.55 -7.07 7.66
N GLY A 242 -7.23 -5.93 7.56
CA GLY A 242 -7.64 -5.11 8.69
C GLY A 242 -8.79 -5.78 9.45
N THR A 243 -8.64 -5.91 10.76
CA THR A 243 -9.49 -6.67 11.67
C THR A 243 -10.95 -6.17 11.72
N ARG A 244 -11.92 -7.07 11.51
CA ARG A 244 -13.28 -6.93 12.08
C ARG A 244 -13.56 -8.08 13.04
N SER A 245 -13.89 -7.72 14.28
CA SER A 245 -14.57 -8.57 15.26
C SER A 245 -16.02 -8.11 15.31
N ALA A 246 -16.95 -9.00 14.99
CA ALA A 246 -18.36 -8.85 15.36
C ALA A 246 -18.73 -10.07 16.19
N ALA A 247 -19.09 -9.81 17.45
CA ALA A 247 -19.57 -10.82 18.38
C ALA A 247 -20.90 -11.41 17.90
N SER A 248 -21.01 -12.73 17.84
CA SER A 248 -22.30 -13.42 17.79
C SER A 248 -22.63 -14.01 19.16
N ASN A 249 -23.80 -13.64 19.65
CA ASN A 249 -24.43 -14.25 20.83
C ASN A 249 -24.68 -15.73 20.53
N GLY A 250 -24.21 -16.58 21.44
CA GLY A 250 -24.49 -18.02 21.38
C GLY A 250 -25.91 -18.33 21.82
N ASP A 251 -26.58 -19.18 21.05
CA ASP A 251 -27.59 -20.12 21.52
C ASP A 251 -27.72 -21.26 20.49
N GLY A 252 -27.63 -22.51 20.95
CA GLY A 252 -28.33 -23.63 20.32
C GLY A 252 -27.53 -24.77 19.66
N ALA A 253 -27.23 -25.79 20.49
CA ALA A 253 -27.46 -27.22 20.25
C ALA A 253 -26.75 -28.00 19.11
N ASP A 254 -25.73 -28.76 19.52
CA ASP A 254 -25.57 -30.23 19.43
C ASP A 254 -26.45 -31.04 18.44
N ALA A 255 -25.78 -31.77 17.54
CA ALA A 255 -26.09 -33.17 17.20
C ALA A 255 -24.99 -33.78 16.30
N GLY A 256 -24.26 -34.76 16.83
CA GLY A 256 -23.28 -35.55 16.08
C GLY A 256 -23.87 -36.60 15.13
N LYS A 257 -23.02 -37.15 14.25
CA LYS A 257 -23.09 -38.54 13.76
C LYS A 257 -21.80 -38.97 13.06
N THR A 258 -21.48 -40.24 13.27
CA THR A 258 -20.25 -40.97 12.97
C THR A 258 -20.26 -41.70 11.62
N ASN A 259 -19.09 -42.30 11.32
CA ASN A 259 -18.77 -43.43 10.42
C ASN A 259 -18.06 -42.96 9.13
N GLY A 260 -16.88 -43.46 8.71
CA GLY A 260 -16.17 -44.68 9.02
C GLY A 260 -15.84 -45.42 7.70
N VAL A 261 -14.61 -45.93 7.59
CA VAL A 261 -14.09 -46.94 6.64
C VAL A 261 -13.28 -46.43 5.43
N ASP A 262 -12.00 -46.84 5.47
CA ASP A 262 -11.03 -47.01 4.37
C ASP A 262 -10.82 -48.54 4.23
N PRO A 263 -10.47 -49.13 3.07
CA PRO A 263 -9.05 -49.29 2.73
C PRO A 263 -8.66 -49.33 1.22
N THR A 264 -7.49 -48.72 0.91
CA THR A 264 -6.32 -49.06 0.03
C THR A 264 -6.28 -50.37 -0.83
N PRO A 265 -5.27 -50.66 -1.72
CA PRO A 265 -4.15 -49.87 -2.33
C PRO A 265 -3.81 -50.18 -3.84
N GLN A 266 -2.76 -49.53 -4.39
CA GLN A 266 -1.77 -49.92 -5.45
C GLN A 266 -1.56 -48.82 -6.52
N ALA A 267 -0.38 -48.54 -7.13
CA ALA A 267 0.92 -49.21 -7.21
C ALA A 267 2.06 -48.19 -7.52
N ALA A 268 3.30 -48.67 -7.33
CA ALA A 268 4.58 -48.00 -7.47
C ALA A 268 5.04 -47.73 -8.92
N ILE A 269 5.87 -46.68 -9.12
CA ILE A 269 6.89 -46.66 -10.18
C ILE A 269 8.21 -46.12 -9.62
N ALA A 270 9.28 -46.88 -9.89
CA ALA A 270 10.63 -46.76 -9.38
C ALA A 270 11.46 -45.59 -9.97
N ARG A 271 12.45 -45.11 -9.22
CA ARG A 271 13.58 -44.30 -9.71
C ARG A 271 14.88 -45.11 -9.63
N PRO A 272 15.67 -45.24 -10.71
CA PRO A 272 17.09 -45.58 -10.60
C PRO A 272 17.95 -44.33 -10.53
N GLY A 273 18.95 -44.36 -9.64
CA GLY A 273 19.95 -43.31 -9.49
C GLY A 273 21.16 -43.43 -10.43
N LYS A 274 22.13 -42.55 -10.11
CA LYS A 274 23.54 -42.46 -10.55
C LYS A 274 23.87 -41.59 -11.77
N SER A 275 24.48 -40.45 -11.41
CA SER A 275 25.74 -39.87 -11.91
C SER A 275 26.06 -39.97 -13.40
N LEU A 276 26.36 -38.83 -14.01
CA LEU A 276 27.43 -38.70 -15.01
C LEU A 276 28.06 -37.30 -14.90
N ARG A 277 29.27 -37.25 -14.32
CA ARG A 277 30.24 -36.19 -14.55
C ARG A 277 30.71 -36.31 -16.00
N GLY A 278 30.65 -35.22 -16.77
CA GLY A 278 31.15 -35.18 -18.14
C GLY A 278 31.68 -33.79 -18.48
N ARG A 279 33.00 -33.68 -18.62
CA ARG A 279 33.75 -32.50 -19.06
C ARG A 279 33.37 -32.08 -20.48
N GLY A 280 33.30 -30.78 -20.73
CA GLY A 280 33.29 -30.21 -22.08
C GLY A 280 33.87 -28.79 -22.10
N LYS A 281 35.13 -28.65 -22.52
CA LYS A 281 35.81 -27.39 -22.80
C LYS A 281 35.32 -26.80 -24.13
N ALA A 282 35.07 -25.49 -24.19
CA ALA A 282 35.09 -24.70 -25.44
C ALA A 282 35.50 -23.25 -25.10
N ARG A 283 36.79 -22.92 -25.29
CA ARG A 283 37.33 -22.04 -26.35
C ARG A 283 36.80 -20.59 -26.30
N ARG A 284 37.63 -19.73 -25.67
CA ARG A 284 37.53 -18.26 -25.66
C ARG A 284 38.32 -17.74 -26.87
N ASN A 285 37.64 -17.11 -27.82
CA ASN A 285 38.29 -16.43 -28.94
C ASN A 285 38.59 -14.97 -28.51
N LYS A 286 39.87 -14.57 -28.60
CA LYS A 286 40.34 -13.18 -28.48
C LYS A 286 40.55 -12.65 -29.89
N GLY A 287 40.12 -11.41 -30.17
CA GLY A 287 40.63 -10.66 -31.31
C GLY A 287 39.85 -9.40 -31.67
N ARG A 288 40.55 -8.26 -31.50
CA ARG A 288 40.49 -6.98 -32.26
C ARG A 288 39.34 -6.02 -31.94
N ASP A 289 39.63 -4.86 -31.34
CA ASP A 289 40.28 -3.63 -31.85
C ASP A 289 39.26 -2.66 -32.44
N SER A 290 39.01 -1.53 -31.78
CA SER A 290 39.51 -0.21 -32.22
C SER A 290 38.79 0.94 -31.49
N ALA A 291 39.53 2.04 -31.39
CA ALA A 291 39.27 3.21 -30.58
C ALA A 291 38.43 4.27 -31.28
N GLY A 292 37.71 5.06 -30.47
CA GLY A 292 37.59 6.52 -30.61
C GLY A 292 36.50 7.05 -31.55
N VAL A 293 35.67 7.97 -31.03
CA VAL A 293 35.58 9.38 -31.48
C VAL A 293 34.69 10.15 -30.48
N ALA A 294 35.17 11.33 -30.09
CA ALA A 294 34.50 12.33 -29.27
C ALA A 294 33.46 13.12 -30.08
N GLY A 295 32.37 13.52 -29.46
CA GLY A 295 31.36 14.42 -30.02
C GLY A 295 31.17 15.64 -29.11
N GLY A 296 31.22 16.83 -29.73
CA GLY A 296 30.71 18.07 -29.16
C GLY A 296 29.20 18.22 -29.34
#